data_AF-A0A1Y3B3R9-F1
#
_entry.id   AF-A0A1Y3B3R9-F1
#
_cell.length_a   1.000
_cell.length_b   1.000
_cell.length_c   1.000
_cell.angle_alpha   90.00
_cell.angle_beta   90.00
_cell.angle_gamma   90.00
#
_symmetry.space_group_name_H-M   'P 1'
#
loop_
_entity.id
_entity.type
_entity.pdbx_description
1 polymer ?
#
loop_
_entity_poly.entity_id
_entity_poly.type
_entity_poly.pdbx_seq_one_letter_code
_entity_poly.pdbx_strand_id
1 'polypeptide(L)'
;MVHFGHANQLRQAKAMGDLLVVGIHSDEEIIRHKGPPVFNEQERYKMIRAIKWVDEIVENAPYITSLETLDKYNCDFCVHGNDITVDENGLDTYRYVKAAGRYRECLRTEGVSTTDIVGRMLLMTKTHHQIDSMDENDLVKQSRQTSEHAEHIRRDSSTHSPYTGISHFLPTTKKIIQFADGKDPNPNDKIIYVDGSFDLFHVGHLDFLKEARSNGDFLIVGLHSDTVVNRTQG
;
A
#
# COMPACT_ATOMS: atom_id res chain seq x y z
N MET A 1 1.05 -6.22 -4.28
CA MET A 1 1.51 -5.81 -2.95
C MET A 1 0.70 -4.60 -2.52
N VAL A 2 -0.18 -4.76 -1.53
CA VAL A 2 -0.96 -3.62 -1.01
C VAL A 2 -0.03 -2.71 -0.22
N HIS A 3 -0.25 -1.40 -0.31
CA HIS A 3 0.46 -0.38 0.47
C HIS A 3 -0.48 0.81 0.71
N PHE A 4 -0.07 1.80 1.51
CA PHE A 4 -0.95 2.91 1.91
C PHE A 4 -1.48 3.74 0.73
N GLY A 5 -0.83 3.70 -0.43
CA GLY A 5 -1.31 4.33 -1.67
C GLY A 5 -2.61 3.72 -2.17
N HIS A 6 -2.72 2.39 -2.16
CA HIS A 6 -3.97 1.68 -2.46
C HIS A 6 -5.04 2.03 -1.42
N ALA A 7 -4.68 2.03 -0.13
CA ALA A 7 -5.61 2.37 0.95
C ALA A 7 -6.13 3.82 0.81
N ASN A 8 -5.29 4.79 0.43
CA ASN A 8 -5.71 6.17 0.19
C ASN A 8 -6.59 6.30 -1.08
N GLN A 9 -6.33 5.53 -2.13
CA GLN A 9 -7.20 5.48 -3.30
C GLN A 9 -8.60 4.97 -2.91
N LEU A 10 -8.68 3.90 -2.14
CA LEU A 10 -9.95 3.36 -1.63
C LEU A 10 -10.64 4.35 -0.69
N ARG A 11 -9.91 5.05 0.18
CA ARG A 11 -10.45 6.16 0.99
C ARG A 11 -11.06 7.26 0.12
N GLN A 12 -10.36 7.67 -0.93
CA GLN A 12 -10.86 8.69 -1.86
C GLN A 12 -12.12 8.21 -2.58
N ALA A 13 -12.15 6.96 -3.04
CA ALA A 13 -13.31 6.36 -3.69
C ALA A 13 -14.51 6.27 -2.73
N LYS A 14 -14.30 5.79 -1.49
CA LYS A 14 -15.33 5.76 -0.44
C LYS A 14 -15.85 7.15 -0.08
N ALA A 15 -15.05 8.21 -0.20
CA ALA A 15 -15.53 9.57 0.05
C ALA A 15 -16.45 10.12 -1.07
N MET A 16 -16.53 9.44 -2.21
CA MET A 16 -17.37 9.85 -3.35
C MET A 16 -18.76 9.21 -3.34
N GLY A 17 -19.05 8.29 -2.41
CA GLY A 17 -20.33 7.60 -2.30
C GLY A 17 -20.55 6.98 -0.92
N ASP A 18 -21.64 6.24 -0.74
CA ASP A 18 -22.00 5.65 0.56
C ASP A 18 -21.46 4.23 0.74
N LEU A 19 -21.27 3.48 -0.35
CA LEU A 19 -20.76 2.11 -0.39
C LEU A 19 -19.59 2.01 -1.38
N LEU A 20 -18.60 1.21 -1.03
CA LEU A 20 -17.42 0.91 -1.83
C LEU A 20 -17.31 -0.59 -2.03
N VAL A 21 -17.54 -1.01 -3.26
CA VAL A 21 -17.31 -2.37 -3.75
C VAL A 21 -15.97 -2.40 -4.49
N VAL A 22 -15.10 -3.36 -4.15
CA VAL A 22 -13.78 -3.49 -4.78
C VAL A 22 -13.66 -4.79 -5.54
N GLY A 23 -13.55 -4.70 -6.87
CA GLY A 23 -13.25 -5.83 -7.73
C GLY A 23 -11.77 -6.19 -7.69
N ILE A 24 -11.47 -7.47 -7.51
CA ILE A 24 -10.11 -8.00 -7.44
C ILE A 24 -9.98 -9.14 -8.44
N HIS A 25 -9.01 -9.05 -9.34
CA HIS A 25 -8.78 -10.05 -10.39
C HIS A 25 -8.26 -11.37 -9.82
N SER A 26 -8.53 -12.48 -10.51
CA SER A 26 -7.92 -13.78 -10.23
C SER A 26 -6.43 -13.78 -10.60
N ASP A 27 -5.68 -14.77 -10.12
CA ASP A 27 -4.27 -14.93 -10.52
C ASP A 27 -4.14 -15.21 -12.02
N GLU A 28 -5.05 -16.02 -12.58
CA GLU A 28 -5.03 -16.33 -14.01
C GLU A 28 -5.32 -15.10 -14.89
N GLU A 29 -6.28 -14.26 -14.48
CA GLU A 29 -6.61 -13.04 -15.22
C GLU A 29 -5.44 -12.05 -15.20
N ILE A 30 -4.71 -11.98 -14.09
CA ILE A 30 -3.49 -11.18 -13.98
C ILE A 30 -2.39 -11.69 -14.92
N ILE A 31 -2.14 -13.00 -14.93
CA ILE A 31 -1.08 -13.62 -15.75
C ILE A 31 -1.29 -13.38 -17.25
N ARG A 32 -2.55 -13.29 -17.70
CA ARG A 32 -2.87 -13.00 -19.10
C ARG A 32 -2.46 -11.59 -19.54
N HIS A 33 -2.44 -10.63 -18.61
CA HIS A 33 -2.20 -9.22 -18.92
C HIS A 33 -0.82 -8.73 -18.48
N LYS A 34 -0.22 -9.35 -17.47
CA LYS A 34 1.09 -8.99 -16.92
C LYS A 34 1.79 -10.21 -16.32
N GLY A 35 2.98 -10.00 -15.76
CA GLY A 35 3.68 -11.03 -15.01
C GLY A 35 2.87 -11.57 -13.82
N PRO A 36 3.17 -12.79 -13.34
CA PRO A 36 2.46 -13.40 -12.23
C PRO A 36 2.51 -12.50 -10.99
N PRO A 37 1.41 -12.39 -10.23
CA PRO A 37 1.41 -11.58 -9.02
C PRO A 37 2.30 -12.22 -7.94
N VAL A 38 2.94 -11.38 -7.12
CA VAL A 38 3.78 -11.85 -5.98
C VAL A 38 2.94 -12.54 -4.90
N PHE A 39 1.72 -12.07 -4.68
CA PHE A 39 0.76 -12.64 -3.72
C PHE A 39 -0.35 -13.33 -4.49
N ASN A 40 -0.79 -14.48 -3.99
CA ASN A 40 -1.90 -15.21 -4.58
C ASN A 40 -3.22 -14.44 -4.38
N GLU A 41 -4.26 -14.84 -5.11
CA GLU A 41 -5.55 -14.17 -5.07
C GLU A 41 -6.20 -14.17 -3.69
N GLN A 42 -6.06 -15.24 -2.91
CA GLN A 42 -6.64 -15.34 -1.57
C GLN A 42 -6.00 -14.35 -0.59
N GLU A 43 -4.68 -14.20 -0.64
CA GLU A 43 -3.96 -13.18 0.12
C GLU A 43 -4.41 -11.77 -0.28
N ARG A 44 -4.60 -11.51 -1.58
CA ARG A 44 -5.06 -10.22 -2.08
C ARG A 44 -6.51 -9.92 -1.65
N TYR A 45 -7.41 -10.89 -1.74
CA TYR A 45 -8.80 -10.78 -1.28
C TYR A 45 -8.84 -10.43 0.22
N LYS A 46 -8.07 -11.17 1.02
CA LYS A 46 -8.00 -10.98 2.46
C LYS A 46 -7.46 -9.61 2.86
N MET A 47 -6.42 -9.11 2.18
CA MET A 47 -5.86 -7.78 2.44
C MET A 47 -6.83 -6.66 2.11
N ILE A 48 -7.47 -6.69 0.93
CA ILE A 48 -8.40 -5.63 0.53
C ILE A 48 -9.64 -5.60 1.43
N ARG A 49 -10.18 -6.79 1.79
CA ARG A 49 -11.33 -6.91 2.70
C ARG A 49 -11.05 -6.31 4.10
N ALA A 50 -9.78 -6.21 4.50
CA ALA A 50 -9.41 -5.64 5.79
C ALA A 50 -9.26 -4.12 5.81
N ILE A 51 -9.29 -3.47 4.64
CA ILE A 51 -9.19 -2.02 4.57
C ILE A 51 -10.53 -1.42 4.99
N LYS A 52 -10.52 -0.62 6.06
CA LYS A 52 -11.73 -0.10 6.74
C LYS A 52 -12.74 0.66 5.86
N TRP A 53 -12.34 1.11 4.68
CA TRP A 53 -13.21 1.83 3.74
C TRP A 53 -13.94 0.91 2.75
N VAL A 54 -13.54 -0.37 2.67
CA VAL A 54 -14.12 -1.36 1.76
C VAL A 54 -15.30 -2.03 2.45
N ASP A 55 -16.48 -1.96 1.84
CA ASP A 55 -17.68 -2.61 2.37
C ASP A 55 -17.84 -4.03 1.81
N GLU A 56 -17.58 -4.20 0.50
CA GLU A 56 -17.70 -5.48 -0.18
C GLU A 56 -16.53 -5.69 -1.15
N ILE A 57 -16.10 -6.95 -1.30
CA ILE A 57 -15.14 -7.34 -2.34
C ILE A 57 -15.83 -8.24 -3.37
N VAL A 58 -15.44 -8.06 -4.63
CA VAL A 58 -15.83 -8.94 -5.73
C VAL A 58 -14.58 -9.70 -6.16
N GLU A 59 -14.59 -11.01 -5.90
CA GLU A 59 -13.54 -11.92 -6.33
C GLU A 59 -13.68 -12.21 -7.83
N ASN A 60 -12.55 -12.53 -8.49
CA ASN A 60 -12.50 -12.83 -9.92
C ASN A 60 -13.10 -11.73 -10.82
N ALA A 61 -12.86 -10.47 -10.47
CA ALA A 61 -13.34 -9.34 -11.28
C ALA A 61 -12.62 -9.29 -12.65
N PRO A 62 -13.33 -8.94 -13.74
CA PRO A 62 -12.71 -8.74 -15.06
C PRO A 62 -11.58 -7.71 -15.03
N TYR A 63 -10.57 -7.86 -15.89
CA TYR A 63 -9.41 -6.95 -15.92
C TYR A 63 -9.80 -5.50 -16.26
N ILE A 64 -10.71 -5.33 -17.22
CA ILE A 64 -11.20 -4.01 -17.66
C ILE A 64 -12.60 -3.77 -17.08
N THR A 65 -12.78 -2.61 -16.43
CA THR A 65 -14.10 -2.20 -15.95
C THR A 65 -15.05 -1.93 -17.11
N SER A 66 -16.18 -2.63 -17.13
CA SER A 66 -17.25 -2.47 -18.12
C SER A 66 -18.54 -1.95 -17.47
N LEU A 67 -19.45 -1.40 -18.27
CA LEU A 67 -20.78 -1.01 -17.81
C LEU A 67 -21.56 -2.21 -17.26
N GLU A 68 -21.44 -3.38 -17.89
CA GLU A 68 -22.04 -4.63 -17.43
C GLU A 68 -21.57 -5.00 -16.02
N THR A 69 -20.28 -4.82 -15.72
CA THR A 69 -19.74 -5.09 -14.37
C THR A 69 -20.35 -4.13 -13.36
N LEU A 70 -20.46 -2.84 -13.70
CA LEU A 70 -21.07 -1.86 -12.82
C LEU A 70 -22.56 -2.15 -12.59
N ASP A 71 -23.29 -2.51 -13.63
CA ASP A 71 -24.72 -2.85 -13.54
C ASP A 71 -24.95 -4.13 -12.73
N LYS A 72 -24.10 -5.15 -12.91
CA LYS A 72 -24.17 -6.41 -12.17
C LYS A 72 -24.09 -6.22 -10.66
N TYR A 73 -23.27 -5.29 -10.18
CA TYR A 73 -23.09 -4.99 -8.76
C TYR A 73 -23.82 -3.73 -8.31
N ASN A 74 -24.69 -3.17 -9.17
CA ASN A 74 -25.45 -1.95 -8.90
C ASN A 74 -24.57 -0.77 -8.43
N CYS A 75 -23.40 -0.61 -9.06
CA CYS A 75 -22.47 0.50 -8.79
C CYS A 75 -22.77 1.69 -9.70
N ASP A 76 -22.93 2.89 -9.14
CA ASP A 76 -23.22 4.09 -9.94
C ASP A 76 -22.06 4.48 -10.88
N PHE A 77 -20.81 4.37 -10.42
CA PHE A 77 -19.62 4.72 -11.18
C PHE A 77 -18.39 3.94 -10.69
N CYS A 78 -17.33 3.90 -11.49
CA CYS A 78 -16.02 3.44 -11.07
C CYS A 78 -15.08 4.60 -10.73
N VAL A 79 -14.09 4.33 -9.89
CA VAL A 79 -13.04 5.26 -9.51
C VAL A 79 -11.68 4.64 -9.84
N HIS A 80 -10.86 5.36 -10.59
CA HIS A 80 -9.50 4.94 -10.96
C HIS A 80 -8.49 6.07 -10.75
N GLY A 81 -7.21 5.73 -10.86
CA GLY A 81 -6.15 6.75 -10.91
C GLY A 81 -6.20 7.54 -12.22
N ASN A 82 -5.44 8.63 -12.28
CA ASN A 82 -5.27 9.47 -13.46
C ASN A 82 -4.15 8.96 -14.40
N ASP A 83 -3.87 7.66 -14.38
CA ASP A 83 -2.86 7.05 -15.24
C ASP A 83 -3.37 7.02 -16.70
N ILE A 84 -2.45 7.11 -17.66
CA ILE A 84 -2.79 7.00 -19.08
C ILE A 84 -3.12 5.53 -19.39
N THR A 85 -4.37 5.26 -19.76
CA THR A 85 -4.88 3.90 -20.01
C THR A 85 -5.35 3.79 -21.45
N VAL A 86 -4.51 3.22 -22.31
CA VAL A 86 -4.83 2.96 -23.73
C VAL A 86 -4.79 1.46 -24.02
N ASP A 87 -5.65 1.02 -24.91
CA ASP A 87 -5.63 -0.33 -25.46
C ASP A 87 -4.61 -0.48 -26.60
N GLU A 88 -4.53 -1.67 -27.18
CA GLU A 88 -3.65 -2.01 -28.31
C GLU A 88 -3.86 -1.13 -29.56
N ASN A 89 -5.04 -0.51 -29.69
CA ASN A 89 -5.39 0.38 -30.79
C ASN A 89 -5.15 1.85 -30.44
N GLY A 90 -4.58 2.15 -29.26
CA GLY A 90 -4.33 3.51 -28.78
C GLY A 90 -5.58 4.23 -28.27
N LEU A 91 -6.70 3.51 -28.08
CA LEU A 91 -7.94 4.08 -27.58
C LEU A 91 -8.04 3.93 -26.07
N ASP A 92 -8.71 4.87 -25.40
CA ASP A 92 -8.91 4.83 -23.95
C ASP A 92 -9.59 3.53 -23.52
N THR A 93 -8.96 2.79 -22.61
CA THR A 93 -9.46 1.49 -22.11
C THR A 93 -10.84 1.62 -21.46
N TYR A 94 -11.14 2.77 -20.85
CA TYR A 94 -12.40 3.04 -20.15
C TYR A 94 -13.37 3.90 -20.97
N ARG A 95 -13.17 4.03 -22.28
CA ARG A 95 -13.96 4.90 -23.17
C ARG A 95 -15.48 4.75 -22.99
N TYR A 96 -15.99 3.54 -22.86
CA TYR A 96 -17.42 3.29 -22.73
C TYR A 96 -17.97 3.74 -21.38
N VAL A 97 -17.21 3.53 -20.30
CA VAL A 97 -17.59 3.95 -18.95
C VAL A 97 -17.50 5.47 -18.80
N LYS A 98 -16.47 6.09 -19.40
CA LYS A 98 -16.30 7.54 -19.51
C LYS A 98 -17.44 8.18 -20.30
N ALA A 99 -17.78 7.64 -21.48
CA ALA A 99 -18.88 8.13 -22.31
C ALA A 99 -20.25 8.07 -21.62
N ALA A 100 -20.46 7.08 -20.74
CA ALA A 100 -21.66 6.97 -19.91
C ALA A 100 -21.68 7.91 -18.70
N GLY A 101 -20.63 8.71 -18.46
CA GLY A 101 -20.53 9.58 -17.29
C GLY A 101 -20.31 8.85 -15.95
N ARG A 102 -19.95 7.56 -15.99
CA ARG A 102 -19.80 6.65 -14.84
C ARG A 102 -18.35 6.36 -14.47
N TYR A 103 -17.44 7.28 -14.81
CA TYR A 103 -16.02 7.22 -14.46
C TYR A 103 -15.64 8.44 -13.61
N ARG A 104 -14.85 8.22 -12.55
CA ARG A 104 -14.29 9.26 -11.69
C ARG A 104 -12.81 9.01 -11.46
N GLU A 105 -12.07 10.08 -11.20
CA GLU A 105 -10.62 10.01 -10.96
C GLU A 105 -10.30 10.36 -9.50
N CYS A 106 -9.33 9.64 -8.95
CA CYS A 106 -8.71 9.96 -7.68
C CYS A 106 -7.26 10.38 -7.89
N LEU A 107 -6.73 11.18 -6.97
CA LEU A 107 -5.35 11.62 -7.03
C LEU A 107 -4.42 10.48 -6.62
N ARG A 108 -3.31 10.35 -7.37
CA ARG A 108 -2.22 9.46 -7.03
C ARG A 108 -1.64 9.84 -5.66
N THR A 109 -1.25 8.84 -4.90
CA THR A 109 -0.65 9.06 -3.58
C THR A 109 0.84 9.30 -3.70
N GLU A 110 1.28 10.49 -3.30
CA GLU A 110 2.70 10.87 -3.30
C GLU A 110 3.52 10.05 -2.30
N GLY A 111 4.76 9.73 -2.70
CA GLY A 111 5.77 9.10 -1.85
C GLY A 111 5.71 7.58 -1.74
N VAL A 112 4.87 6.89 -2.53
CA VAL A 112 4.86 5.43 -2.60
C VAL A 112 4.39 4.89 -3.95
N SER A 113 5.06 3.84 -4.43
CA SER A 113 4.57 2.97 -5.49
C SER A 113 5.12 1.56 -5.28
N THR A 114 4.53 0.56 -5.94
CA THR A 114 5.09 -0.81 -5.89
C THR A 114 6.51 -0.84 -6.46
N THR A 115 6.80 -0.09 -7.53
CA THR A 115 8.15 0.01 -8.11
C THR A 115 9.14 0.63 -7.14
N ASP A 116 8.75 1.68 -6.43
CA ASP A 116 9.58 2.31 -5.38
C ASP A 116 9.88 1.31 -4.25
N ILE A 117 8.86 0.60 -3.74
CA ILE A 117 9.06 -0.43 -2.70
C ILE A 117 10.01 -1.54 -3.16
N VAL A 118 9.83 -2.05 -4.39
CA VAL A 118 10.74 -3.05 -4.96
C VAL A 118 12.16 -2.48 -5.08
N GLY A 119 12.30 -1.22 -5.50
CA GLY A 119 13.59 -0.53 -5.52
C GLY A 119 14.27 -0.50 -4.16
N ARG A 120 13.52 -0.21 -3.08
CA ARG A 120 14.03 -0.25 -1.70
C ARG A 120 14.48 -1.67 -1.31
N MET A 121 13.70 -2.70 -1.63
CA MET A 121 14.08 -4.11 -1.39
C MET A 121 15.38 -4.50 -2.11
N LEU A 122 15.55 -4.07 -3.35
CA LEU A 122 16.75 -4.33 -4.14
C LEU A 122 18.00 -3.58 -3.63
N LEU A 123 17.82 -2.47 -2.91
CA LEU A 123 18.92 -1.74 -2.28
C LEU A 123 19.39 -2.42 -0.99
N MET A 124 18.47 -2.96 -0.19
CA MET A 124 18.80 -3.64 1.08
C MET A 124 19.49 -5.01 0.88
N THR A 125 19.26 -5.67 -0.26
CA THR A 125 19.80 -7.01 -0.53
C THR A 125 21.27 -7.04 -0.98
N LYS A 126 21.87 -5.91 -1.35
CA LYS A 126 23.24 -5.88 -1.90
C LYS A 126 24.35 -5.95 -0.86
N THR A 127 24.06 -5.76 0.43
CA THR A 127 25.10 -5.60 1.46
C THR A 127 24.87 -6.37 2.76
N HIS A 128 23.67 -6.93 3.02
CA HIS A 128 23.43 -7.68 4.27
C HIS A 128 24.22 -8.99 4.40
N HIS A 129 24.65 -9.62 3.29
CA HIS A 129 25.40 -10.88 3.33
C HIS A 129 26.93 -10.72 3.33
N GLN A 130 27.46 -9.49 3.25
CA GLN A 130 28.91 -9.25 3.23
C GLN A 130 29.48 -8.71 4.55
N ILE A 131 28.61 -8.43 5.54
CA ILE A 131 29.01 -7.83 6.82
C ILE A 131 29.90 -8.79 7.63
N ASP A 132 29.77 -10.11 7.46
CA ASP A 132 30.58 -11.08 8.20
C ASP A 132 32.04 -11.21 7.70
N SER A 133 32.43 -10.51 6.63
CA SER A 133 33.78 -10.68 6.03
C SER A 133 34.50 -9.39 5.60
N MET A 134 34.06 -8.20 6.02
CA MET A 134 34.63 -6.93 5.54
C MET A 134 35.25 -6.08 6.65
N ASP A 135 36.44 -5.54 6.36
CA ASP A 135 37.27 -4.72 7.24
C ASP A 135 36.67 -3.29 7.41
N GLU A 136 36.89 -2.64 8.55
CA GLU A 136 36.23 -1.37 8.92
C GLU A 136 36.39 -0.24 7.87
N ASN A 137 37.49 -0.25 7.12
CA ASN A 137 37.77 0.73 6.07
C ASN A 137 36.92 0.54 4.78
N ASP A 138 36.42 -0.67 4.52
CA ASP A 138 35.58 -0.94 3.35
C ASP A 138 34.12 -0.55 3.60
N LEU A 139 33.65 -0.66 4.85
CA LEU A 139 32.34 -0.16 5.28
C LEU A 139 32.19 1.36 5.05
N VAL A 140 33.24 2.13 5.37
CA VAL A 140 33.24 3.60 5.18
C VAL A 140 33.24 3.99 3.71
N LYS A 141 33.97 3.26 2.86
CA LYS A 141 33.99 3.52 1.40
C LYS A 141 32.67 3.13 0.72
N GLN A 142 32.05 2.05 1.16
CA GLN A 142 30.80 1.56 0.58
C GLN A 142 29.58 2.36 1.04
N SER A 143 29.59 2.91 2.27
CA SER A 143 28.60 3.91 2.72
C SER A 143 28.62 5.17 1.85
N ARG A 144 29.80 5.58 1.38
CA ARG A 144 29.95 6.71 0.44
C ARG A 144 29.42 6.38 -0.96
N GLN A 145 29.66 5.17 -1.48
CA GLN A 145 29.16 4.77 -2.80
C GLN A 145 27.63 4.53 -2.84
N THR A 146 27.07 3.94 -1.78
CA THR A 146 25.60 3.81 -1.64
C THR A 146 24.94 5.17 -1.41
N SER A 147 25.60 6.07 -0.68
CA SER A 147 25.21 7.48 -0.57
C SER A 147 25.19 8.17 -1.94
N GLU A 148 26.22 8.00 -2.78
CA GLU A 148 26.28 8.65 -4.11
C GLU A 148 25.21 8.15 -5.10
N HIS A 149 24.84 6.86 -5.04
CA HIS A 149 23.76 6.33 -5.90
C HIS A 149 22.36 6.70 -5.37
N ALA A 150 22.19 6.76 -4.04
CA ALA A 150 20.99 7.28 -3.42
C ALA A 150 20.82 8.78 -3.69
N GLU A 151 21.90 9.56 -3.66
CA GLU A 151 21.97 10.99 -3.99
C GLU A 151 21.43 11.30 -5.40
N HIS A 152 21.71 10.45 -6.38
CA HIS A 152 21.20 10.66 -7.75
C HIS A 152 19.68 10.49 -7.91
N ILE A 153 19.01 9.86 -6.93
CA ILE A 153 17.54 9.72 -6.85
C ILE A 153 16.93 10.84 -5.97
N ARG A 154 17.74 11.63 -5.24
CA ARG A 154 17.28 12.69 -4.32
C ARG A 154 16.80 13.94 -5.06
N ARG A 155 15.69 14.52 -4.60
CA ARG A 155 15.28 15.90 -4.95
C ARG A 155 14.92 16.77 -3.75
N ASP A 156 14.87 16.25 -2.52
CA ASP A 156 14.57 17.09 -1.35
C ASP A 156 15.20 16.55 -0.06
N SER A 157 15.54 17.48 0.83
CA SER A 157 16.39 17.32 2.02
C SER A 157 15.59 17.19 3.34
N SER A 158 14.26 17.18 3.28
CA SER A 158 13.41 17.42 4.46
C SER A 158 12.88 16.15 5.15
N THR A 159 13.07 14.95 4.59
CA THR A 159 12.62 13.67 5.20
C THR A 159 13.81 12.80 5.57
N HIS A 160 14.50 13.17 6.65
CA HIS A 160 15.69 12.48 7.14
C HIS A 160 15.35 11.34 8.11
N SER A 161 15.44 10.10 7.64
CA SER A 161 15.83 8.95 8.46
C SER A 161 17.14 8.41 7.88
N PRO A 162 18.25 8.36 8.63
CA PRO A 162 19.53 7.87 8.10
C PRO A 162 19.52 6.37 7.77
N TYR A 163 18.44 5.66 8.11
CA TYR A 163 18.28 4.22 7.90
C TYR A 163 17.26 3.88 6.80
N THR A 164 16.21 4.71 6.62
CA THR A 164 15.13 4.50 5.62
C THR A 164 15.03 5.61 4.57
N GLY A 165 16.07 6.44 4.46
CA GLY A 165 16.16 7.74 3.74
C GLY A 165 15.99 7.77 2.22
N ILE A 166 15.22 6.83 1.67
CA ILE A 166 14.80 6.76 0.27
C ILE A 166 13.31 7.14 0.14
N SER A 167 12.57 7.22 1.24
CA SER A 167 11.15 7.59 1.20
C SER A 167 10.95 9.09 0.96
N HIS A 168 10.23 9.42 -0.11
CA HIS A 168 9.76 10.77 -0.41
C HIS A 168 8.37 11.07 0.21
N PHE A 169 7.91 10.24 1.15
CA PHE A 169 6.62 10.44 1.79
C PHE A 169 6.66 11.65 2.72
N LEU A 170 5.80 12.63 2.46
CA LEU A 170 5.58 13.77 3.34
C LEU A 170 4.42 13.49 4.30
N PRO A 171 4.68 13.17 5.59
CA PRO A 171 3.62 13.05 6.59
C PRO A 171 3.05 14.45 6.86
N THR A 172 1.73 14.57 6.87
CA THR A 172 1.04 15.80 7.28
C THR A 172 -0.05 15.43 8.26
N THR A 173 -0.38 16.34 9.18
CA THR A 173 -1.50 16.15 10.12
C THR A 173 -2.80 15.82 9.39
N LYS A 174 -3.03 16.43 8.21
CA LYS A 174 -4.17 16.13 7.34
C LYS A 174 -4.22 14.68 6.90
N LYS A 175 -3.10 14.09 6.47
CA LYS A 175 -3.03 12.66 6.10
C LYS A 175 -3.30 11.76 7.29
N ILE A 176 -2.76 12.08 8.46
CA ILE A 176 -3.00 11.31 9.69
C ILE A 176 -4.50 11.33 10.04
N ILE A 177 -5.12 12.51 10.06
CA ILE A 177 -6.56 12.66 10.35
C ILE A 177 -7.41 11.89 9.34
N GLN A 178 -7.05 11.92 8.05
CA GLN A 178 -7.76 11.17 7.00
C GLN A 178 -7.71 9.65 7.19
N PHE A 179 -6.65 9.13 7.82
CA PHE A 179 -6.45 7.71 8.06
C PHE A 179 -6.86 7.25 9.46
N ALA A 180 -6.96 8.15 10.43
CA ALA A 180 -7.41 7.85 11.78
C ALA A 180 -8.93 7.62 11.81
N ASP A 181 -9.41 6.82 12.78
CA ASP A 181 -10.83 6.74 13.10
C ASP A 181 -11.28 7.88 14.03
N GLY A 182 -10.34 8.49 14.75
CA GLY A 182 -10.62 9.59 15.70
C GLY A 182 -11.46 9.17 16.91
N LYS A 183 -11.50 7.87 17.23
CA LYS A 183 -12.26 7.33 18.36
C LYS A 183 -11.32 7.03 19.52
N ASP A 184 -11.69 7.52 20.70
CA ASP A 184 -11.08 7.16 21.96
C ASP A 184 -11.73 5.88 22.53
N PRO A 185 -11.01 5.11 23.37
CA PRO A 185 -11.60 3.98 24.08
C PRO A 185 -12.68 4.46 25.06
N ASN A 186 -13.78 3.72 25.16
CA ASN A 186 -14.80 3.99 26.17
C ASN A 186 -14.27 3.60 27.57
N PRO A 187 -14.82 4.17 28.66
CA PRO A 187 -14.36 3.90 30.03
C PRO A 187 -14.34 2.42 30.45
N ASN A 188 -15.19 1.58 29.83
CA ASN A 188 -15.32 0.16 30.14
C ASN A 188 -14.69 -0.77 29.08
N ASP A 189 -14.05 -0.23 28.05
CA ASP A 189 -13.46 -1.04 26.98
C ASP A 189 -12.25 -1.81 27.51
N LYS A 190 -12.14 -3.10 27.18
CA LYS A 190 -10.91 -3.86 27.39
C LYS A 190 -9.88 -3.45 26.35
N ILE A 191 -8.92 -2.62 26.78
CA ILE A 191 -7.85 -2.12 25.92
C ILE A 191 -6.75 -3.18 25.76
N ILE A 192 -6.42 -3.52 24.52
CA ILE A 192 -5.33 -4.41 24.13
C ILE A 192 -4.22 -3.57 23.51
N TYR A 193 -2.98 -3.81 23.93
CA TYR A 193 -1.80 -3.18 23.34
C TYR A 193 -0.92 -4.25 22.69
N VAL A 194 -0.46 -3.97 21.49
CA VAL A 194 0.56 -4.75 20.78
C VAL A 194 1.57 -3.79 20.17
N ASP A 195 2.79 -4.24 19.94
CA ASP A 195 3.82 -3.41 19.32
C ASP A 195 4.70 -4.20 18.35
N GLY A 196 5.36 -3.48 17.45
CA GLY A 196 6.24 -4.07 16.45
C GLY A 196 6.71 -3.07 15.40
N SER A 197 7.48 -3.54 14.42
CA SER A 197 7.87 -2.73 13.27
C SER A 197 6.71 -2.48 12.30
N PHE A 198 5.86 -3.51 12.09
CA PHE A 198 4.81 -3.51 11.07
C PHE A 198 5.31 -3.09 9.67
N ASP A 199 6.57 -3.37 9.38
CA ASP A 199 7.18 -3.06 8.09
C ASP A 199 6.52 -3.90 6.99
N LEU A 200 6.34 -3.29 5.81
CA LEU A 200 5.64 -3.88 4.67
C LEU A 200 4.33 -4.60 5.05
N PHE A 201 3.45 -3.90 5.77
CA PHE A 201 2.18 -4.42 6.30
C PHE A 201 1.47 -5.42 5.36
N HIS A 202 1.32 -6.67 5.82
CA HIS A 202 0.91 -7.83 5.02
C HIS A 202 -0.08 -8.74 5.76
N VAL A 203 -0.51 -9.85 5.13
CA VAL A 203 -1.54 -10.76 5.66
C VAL A 203 -1.19 -11.31 7.04
N GLY A 204 0.07 -11.66 7.29
CA GLY A 204 0.52 -12.08 8.63
C GLY A 204 0.24 -11.05 9.73
N HIS A 205 0.56 -9.76 9.51
CA HIS A 205 0.22 -8.68 10.44
C HIS A 205 -1.30 -8.54 10.61
N LEU A 206 -2.05 -8.66 9.52
CA LEU A 206 -3.50 -8.61 9.55
C LEU A 206 -4.10 -9.72 10.43
N ASP A 207 -3.63 -10.95 10.29
CA ASP A 207 -4.10 -12.09 11.09
C ASP A 207 -3.76 -11.93 12.56
N PHE A 208 -2.52 -11.51 12.83
CA PHE A 208 -2.09 -11.18 14.18
C PHE A 208 -2.98 -10.09 14.83
N LEU A 209 -3.26 -9.00 14.12
CA LEU A 209 -4.08 -7.90 14.65
C LEU A 209 -5.55 -8.30 14.81
N LYS A 210 -6.08 -9.14 13.91
CA LYS A 210 -7.44 -9.70 14.07
C LYS A 210 -7.56 -10.55 15.32
N GLU A 211 -6.59 -11.41 15.58
CA GLU A 211 -6.55 -12.21 16.80
C GLU A 211 -6.34 -11.33 18.04
N ALA A 212 -5.43 -10.36 18.00
CA ALA A 212 -5.27 -9.41 19.12
C ALA A 212 -6.56 -8.63 19.40
N ARG A 213 -7.27 -8.20 18.35
CA ARG A 213 -8.55 -7.48 18.47
C ARG A 213 -9.70 -8.35 18.97
N SER A 214 -9.68 -9.67 18.75
CA SER A 214 -10.72 -10.59 19.27
C SER A 214 -10.67 -10.70 20.79
N ASN A 215 -9.52 -10.37 21.40
CA ASN A 215 -9.28 -10.50 22.83
C ASN A 215 -9.68 -9.26 23.66
N GLY A 216 -10.19 -8.19 23.05
CA GLY A 216 -10.68 -6.99 23.75
C GLY A 216 -11.52 -6.07 22.85
N ASP A 217 -11.80 -4.85 23.31
CA ASP A 217 -12.74 -3.92 22.69
C ASP A 217 -12.03 -2.79 21.93
N PHE A 218 -10.81 -2.45 22.35
CA PHE A 218 -10.00 -1.40 21.72
C PHE A 218 -8.57 -1.90 21.54
N LEU A 219 -8.02 -1.79 20.34
CA LEU A 219 -6.65 -2.23 20.02
C LEU A 219 -5.76 -1.01 19.76
N ILE A 220 -4.69 -0.88 20.54
CA ILE A 220 -3.62 0.10 20.33
C ILE A 220 -2.42 -0.64 19.75
N VAL A 221 -1.89 -0.12 18.65
CA VAL A 221 -0.71 -0.67 17.98
C VAL A 221 0.45 0.31 18.10
N GLY A 222 1.45 -0.05 18.90
CA GLY A 222 2.70 0.69 19.02
C GLY A 222 3.62 0.41 17.84
N LEU A 223 4.09 1.47 17.17
CA LEU A 223 5.08 1.36 16.10
C LEU A 223 6.46 1.67 16.67
N HIS A 224 7.40 0.74 16.50
CA HIS A 224 8.80 0.98 16.85
C HIS A 224 9.38 2.08 15.96
N SER A 225 10.31 2.87 16.49
CA SER A 225 11.03 3.86 15.69
C SER A 225 11.98 3.17 14.70
N ASP A 226 12.24 3.81 13.56
CA ASP A 226 13.19 3.32 12.54
C ASP A 226 14.54 2.88 13.15
N THR A 227 15.03 3.62 14.14
CA THR A 227 16.29 3.30 14.86
C THR A 227 16.24 1.98 15.61
N VAL A 228 15.10 1.66 16.24
CA VAL A 228 14.89 0.41 16.98
C VAL A 228 14.73 -0.74 15.99
N VAL A 229 13.95 -0.53 14.92
CA VAL A 229 13.74 -1.53 13.87
C VAL A 229 15.07 -1.89 13.21
N ASN A 230 15.86 -0.91 12.77
CA ASN A 230 17.16 -1.16 12.15
C ASN A 230 18.11 -1.88 13.12
N ARG A 231 18.21 -1.45 14.38
CA ARG A 231 19.06 -2.12 15.38
C ARG A 231 18.68 -3.60 15.59
N THR A 232 17.39 -3.94 15.50
CA THR A 232 16.89 -5.27 15.85
C THR A 232 16.74 -6.20 14.64
N GLN A 233 16.54 -5.65 13.44
CA GLN A 233 16.23 -6.42 12.22
C GLN A 233 17.32 -6.34 11.14
N GLY A 234 18.31 -5.43 11.30
CA GLY A 234 19.40 -5.23 10.34
C GLY A 234 19.35 -3.88 9.65
#